data_AF-A0A402DKH7-F1
#
_entry.id   AF-A0A402DKH7-F1
#
_cell.length_a   1.000
_cell.length_b   1.000
_cell.length_c   1.000
_cell.angle_alpha   90.00
_cell.angle_beta   90.00
_cell.angle_gamma   90.00
#
_symmetry.space_group_name_H-M   'P 1'
#
loop_
_entity.id
_entity.type
_entity.pdbx_description
1 polymer ?
#
loop_
_entity_poly.entity_id
_entity_poly.type
_entity_poly.pdbx_seq_one_letter_code
_entity_poly.pdbx_strand_id
1 'polypeptide(L)'
;MGKVLNQFKVNKYYNLEITEEGFSYQRQRELIAQETALDGVYVLRTSLESTLMDAATTVKAYKSLSQVEEAFRCYKSIDLKVRPIYHYKGDRVKAHIFLCMLAYYVEWHLKQYLAPLLFEDEEIDDGSLNVIKASRSESAQSKERKKRNQEDFPVHSFRTLLEDLGTICLNTVECTIREGSYRFSKITRPTKLQQKALDLLGVSLICTQ
;
A
#
# COMPACT_ATOMS: atom_id res chain seq x y z
N MET A 1 4.36 -4.50 42.60
CA MET A 1 2.93 -4.52 42.18
C MET A 1 2.61 -3.60 41.01
N GLY A 2 2.99 -2.31 41.00
CA GLY A 2 2.76 -1.42 39.84
C GLY A 2 3.31 -1.92 38.48
N LYS A 3 4.41 -2.69 38.51
CA LYS A 3 5.02 -3.30 37.32
C LYS A 3 4.16 -4.42 36.69
N VAL A 4 3.37 -5.14 37.48
CA VAL A 4 2.51 -6.26 37.02
C VAL A 4 1.22 -5.72 36.40
N LEU A 5 0.62 -4.68 36.98
CA LEU A 5 -0.60 -4.05 36.45
C LEU A 5 -0.39 -3.40 35.08
N ASN A 6 0.78 -2.79 34.86
CA ASN A 6 1.15 -2.23 33.56
C ASN A 6 1.44 -3.31 32.51
N GLN A 7 1.93 -4.48 32.90
CA GLN A 7 2.19 -5.58 31.97
C GLN A 7 0.91 -6.12 31.34
N PHE A 8 -0.17 -6.24 32.14
CA PHE A 8 -1.46 -6.76 31.67
C PHE A 8 -2.45 -5.67 31.23
N LYS A 9 -2.09 -4.38 31.34
CA LYS A 9 -2.93 -3.23 30.96
C LYS A 9 -4.33 -3.21 31.63
N VAL A 10 -4.51 -3.90 32.75
CA VAL A 10 -5.79 -4.02 33.47
C VAL A 10 -5.98 -2.99 34.58
N ASN A 11 -5.05 -2.03 34.71
CA ASN A 11 -5.04 -1.06 35.82
C ASN A 11 -6.36 -0.27 35.95
N LYS A 12 -7.05 -0.02 34.82
CA LYS A 12 -8.33 0.70 34.80
C LYS A 12 -9.52 -0.04 35.44
N TYR A 13 -9.37 -1.32 35.80
CA TYR A 13 -10.47 -2.13 36.37
C TYR A 13 -10.35 -2.39 37.88
N TYR A 14 -9.27 -1.91 38.50
CA TYR A 14 -8.94 -2.19 39.90
C TYR A 14 -8.64 -0.90 40.65
N ASN A 15 -9.35 -0.66 41.75
CA ASN A 15 -8.92 0.29 42.77
C ASN A 15 -7.95 -0.44 43.69
N LEU A 16 -6.77 0.15 43.88
CA LEU A 16 -5.73 -0.38 44.75
C LEU A 16 -5.40 0.66 45.79
N GLU A 17 -5.53 0.30 47.07
CA GLU A 17 -5.04 1.12 48.16
C GLU A 17 -3.85 0.40 48.78
N ILE A 18 -2.72 1.10 48.83
CA ILE A 18 -1.48 0.60 49.41
C ILE A 18 -1.17 1.52 50.57
N THR A 19 -1.27 1.00 51.79
CA THR A 19 -0.86 1.68 53.02
C THR A 19 0.40 1.02 53.58
N GLU A 20 1.04 1.64 54.57
CA GLU A 20 2.24 1.05 55.20
C GLU A 20 1.94 -0.27 55.94
N GLU A 21 0.68 -0.48 56.34
CA GLU A 21 0.23 -1.65 57.11
C GLU A 21 -0.52 -2.70 56.27
N GLY A 22 -0.81 -2.42 54.99
CA GLY A 22 -1.59 -3.37 54.20
C GLY A 22 -1.81 -3.01 52.74
N PHE A 23 -2.38 -3.99 52.02
CA PHE A 23 -2.73 -3.90 50.62
C PHE A 23 -4.20 -4.29 50.46
N SER A 24 -5.03 -3.38 49.97
CA SER A 24 -6.42 -3.64 49.62
C SER A 24 -6.64 -3.47 48.12
N TYR A 25 -7.52 -4.29 47.54
CA TYR A 25 -7.90 -4.16 46.15
C TYR A 25 -9.41 -4.36 45.98
N GLN A 26 -10.01 -3.58 45.10
CA GLN A 26 -11.41 -3.68 44.75
C GLN A 26 -11.58 -3.65 43.23
N ARG A 27 -12.35 -4.62 42.70
CA ARG A 27 -12.72 -4.64 41.28
C ARG A 27 -13.84 -3.64 41.02
N GLN A 28 -13.67 -2.77 40.04
CA GLN A 28 -14.71 -1.87 39.57
C GLN A 28 -15.71 -2.64 38.70
N ARG A 29 -16.62 -3.38 39.34
CA ARG A 29 -17.56 -4.29 38.65
C ARG A 29 -18.45 -3.59 37.63
N GLU A 30 -18.84 -2.35 37.88
CA GLU A 30 -19.67 -1.55 36.95
C GLU A 30 -18.92 -1.20 35.66
N LEU A 31 -17.68 -0.72 35.76
CA LEU A 31 -16.82 -0.46 34.60
C LEU A 31 -16.52 -1.74 33.82
N ILE A 32 -16.26 -2.85 34.51
CA ILE A 32 -16.08 -4.16 33.88
C ILE A 32 -17.36 -4.59 33.15
N ALA A 33 -18.55 -4.39 33.75
CA ALA A 33 -19.82 -4.76 33.13
C ALA A 33 -20.14 -3.88 31.92
N GLN A 34 -19.88 -2.57 31.99
CA GLN A 34 -20.05 -1.65 30.86
C GLN A 34 -19.11 -1.97 29.71
N GLU A 35 -17.84 -2.23 29.99
CA GLU A 35 -16.89 -2.60 28.94
C GLU A 35 -17.17 -3.99 28.39
N THR A 36 -17.54 -4.98 29.21
CA THR A 36 -18.00 -6.29 28.74
C THR A 36 -19.22 -6.16 27.81
N ALA A 37 -20.14 -5.24 28.11
CA ALA A 37 -21.32 -4.99 27.28
C ALA A 37 -20.98 -4.31 25.93
N LEU A 38 -19.85 -3.59 25.87
CA LEU A 38 -19.32 -2.95 24.66
C LEU A 38 -18.26 -3.82 23.97
N ASP A 39 -17.86 -4.93 24.58
CA ASP A 39 -16.80 -5.79 24.09
C ASP A 39 -17.27 -6.47 22.80
N GLY A 40 -16.55 -6.24 21.70
CA GLY A 40 -16.96 -6.66 20.35
C GLY A 40 -17.82 -5.65 19.58
N VAL A 41 -18.16 -4.48 20.16
CA VAL A 41 -18.86 -3.39 19.44
C VAL A 41 -17.84 -2.36 18.95
N TYR A 42 -17.79 -2.15 17.63
CA TYR A 42 -16.96 -1.12 17.02
C TYR A 42 -17.74 0.19 16.86
N VAL A 43 -17.43 1.21 17.65
CA VAL A 43 -18.12 2.51 17.63
C VAL A 43 -17.25 3.57 16.95
N LEU A 44 -17.79 4.20 15.90
CA LEU A 44 -17.22 5.39 15.27
C LEU A 44 -18.06 6.62 15.61
N ARG A 45 -17.40 7.68 16.05
CA ARG A 45 -18.02 8.99 16.30
C ARG A 45 -17.49 10.00 15.29
N THR A 46 -18.39 10.66 14.57
CA THR A 46 -18.09 11.75 13.64
C THR A 46 -18.80 13.03 14.06
N SER A 47 -18.24 14.18 13.70
CA SER A 47 -18.88 15.51 13.87
C SER A 47 -19.76 15.90 12.68
N LEU A 48 -19.83 15.05 11.65
CA LEU A 48 -20.66 15.28 10.46
C LEU A 48 -22.13 14.96 10.76
N GLU A 49 -23.03 15.76 10.20
CA GLU A 49 -24.47 15.48 10.25
C GLU A 49 -24.82 14.23 9.44
N SER A 50 -25.81 13.47 9.92
CA SER A 50 -26.29 12.24 9.26
C SER A 50 -26.95 12.49 7.90
N THR A 51 -27.33 13.74 7.62
CA THR A 51 -27.83 14.21 6.32
C THR A 51 -26.75 14.29 5.25
N LEU A 52 -25.49 14.52 5.65
CA LEU A 52 -24.34 14.64 4.77
C LEU A 52 -23.63 13.31 4.55
N MET A 53 -23.62 12.43 5.56
CA MET A 53 -22.92 11.15 5.50
C MET A 53 -23.64 10.13 6.37
N ASP A 54 -24.07 9.02 5.76
CA ASP A 54 -24.68 7.92 6.50
C ASP A 54 -23.63 7.11 7.29
N ALA A 55 -24.11 6.21 8.14
CA ALA A 55 -23.23 5.40 8.99
C ALA A 55 -22.29 4.51 8.16
N ALA A 56 -22.79 3.92 7.07
CA ALA A 56 -21.99 3.05 6.20
C ALA A 56 -20.85 3.81 5.52
N THR A 57 -21.14 4.99 4.95
CA THR A 57 -20.15 5.84 4.30
C THR A 57 -19.16 6.38 5.32
N THR A 58 -19.59 6.72 6.54
CA THR A 58 -18.70 7.14 7.63
C THR A 58 -17.66 6.06 7.97
N VAL A 59 -18.10 4.81 8.13
CA VAL A 59 -17.21 3.67 8.39
C VAL A 59 -16.21 3.48 7.26
N LYS A 60 -16.68 3.59 6.02
CA LYS A 60 -15.86 3.46 4.81
C LYS A 60 -14.79 4.56 4.73
N ALA A 61 -15.18 5.81 4.96
CA ALA A 61 -14.23 6.92 4.98
C ALA A 61 -13.18 6.76 6.09
N TYR A 62 -13.61 6.37 7.30
CA TYR A 62 -12.67 6.06 8.37
C TYR A 62 -11.70 4.93 7.99
N LYS A 63 -12.19 3.87 7.34
CA LYS A 63 -11.34 2.78 6.86
C LYS A 63 -10.41 3.19 5.73
N SER A 64 -10.80 4.10 4.84
CA SER A 64 -9.88 4.61 3.80
C SER A 64 -8.63 5.30 4.38
N LEU A 65 -8.66 5.70 5.66
CA LEU A 65 -7.46 6.17 6.36
C LEU A 65 -6.36 5.10 6.43
N SER A 66 -6.70 3.81 6.42
CA SER A 66 -5.70 2.74 6.33
C SER A 66 -4.92 2.78 5.01
N GLN A 67 -5.49 3.30 3.92
CA GLN A 67 -4.77 3.51 2.66
C GLN A 67 -3.68 4.57 2.83
N VAL A 68 -3.93 5.58 3.66
CA VAL A 68 -2.93 6.60 4.01
C VAL A 68 -1.80 5.97 4.84
N GLU A 69 -2.12 5.11 5.81
CA GLU A 69 -1.11 4.36 6.57
C GLU A 69 -0.30 3.40 5.69
N GLU A 70 -0.96 2.75 4.73
CA GLU A 70 -0.32 1.90 3.73
C GLU A 70 0.61 2.71 2.83
N ALA A 71 0.18 3.89 2.36
CA ALA A 71 1.04 4.83 1.65
C ALA A 71 2.29 5.20 2.47
N PHE A 72 2.12 5.52 3.77
CA PHE A 72 3.23 5.77 4.67
C PHE A 72 4.12 4.54 4.93
N ARG A 73 3.56 3.32 4.82
CA ARG A 73 4.31 2.07 4.95
C ARG A 73 5.12 1.77 3.70
N CYS A 74 4.53 1.92 2.50
CA CYS A 74 5.23 1.86 1.21
C CYS A 74 6.39 2.86 1.17
N TYR A 75 6.13 4.10 1.63
CA TYR A 75 7.10 5.17 1.77
C TYR A 75 8.31 4.77 2.64
N LYS A 76 8.09 4.06 3.76
CA LYS A 76 9.15 3.70 4.72
C LYS A 76 9.89 2.41 4.39
N SER A 77 9.27 1.46 3.68
CA SER A 77 9.71 0.06 3.76
C SER A 77 9.98 -0.64 2.43
N ILE A 78 9.15 -0.47 1.40
CA ILE A 78 9.06 -1.49 0.31
C ILE A 78 9.60 -0.98 -1.03
N ASP A 79 9.14 0.17 -1.52
CA ASP A 79 9.45 0.57 -2.91
C ASP A 79 10.40 1.76 -3.01
N LEU A 80 10.30 2.73 -2.09
CA LEU A 80 10.97 4.02 -2.27
C LEU A 80 12.22 4.25 -1.43
N LYS A 81 12.59 3.28 -0.59
CA LYS A 81 13.81 3.31 0.24
C LYS A 81 14.13 4.72 0.79
N VAL A 82 13.21 5.35 1.50
CA VAL A 82 13.51 6.59 2.28
C VAL A 82 14.60 6.33 3.34
N ARG A 83 14.87 5.05 3.66
CA ARG A 83 15.75 4.61 4.74
C ARG A 83 17.20 4.22 4.38
N PRO A 84 17.87 4.84 3.40
CA PRO A 84 19.33 4.88 3.51
C PRO A 84 19.94 6.21 3.06
N ILE A 85 19.36 7.36 3.39
CA ILE A 85 20.08 8.64 3.26
C ILE A 85 19.90 9.49 4.52
N TYR A 86 20.92 9.50 5.37
CA TYR A 86 20.96 10.36 6.56
C TYR A 86 21.15 11.83 6.14
N HIS A 87 20.05 12.55 5.99
CA HIS A 87 20.07 13.99 5.76
C HIS A 87 20.12 14.75 7.09
N TYR A 88 21.19 15.53 7.29
CA TYR A 88 21.38 16.33 8.51
C TYR A 88 21.00 17.81 8.36
N LYS A 89 20.77 18.28 7.12
CA LYS A 89 20.35 19.66 6.82
C LYS A 89 18.84 19.69 6.53
N GLY A 90 18.11 20.60 7.18
CA GLY A 90 16.64 20.70 7.08
C GLY A 90 16.12 20.79 5.65
N ASP A 91 16.76 21.57 4.78
CA ASP A 91 16.32 21.73 3.39
C ASP A 91 16.48 20.45 2.56
N ARG A 92 17.53 19.66 2.82
CA ARG A 92 17.75 18.37 2.14
C ARG A 92 16.71 17.33 2.59
N VAL A 93 16.30 17.38 3.85
CA VAL A 93 15.22 16.53 4.37
C VAL A 93 13.90 16.87 3.65
N LYS A 94 13.55 18.15 3.54
CA LYS A 94 12.33 18.59 2.83
C LYS A 94 12.34 18.15 1.36
N ALA A 95 13.45 18.37 0.66
CA ALA A 95 13.59 18.00 -0.75
C ALA A 95 13.48 16.47 -0.95
N HIS A 96 14.11 15.67 -0.10
CA HIS A 96 14.03 14.21 -0.15
C HIS A 96 12.60 13.71 0.08
N ILE A 97 11.93 14.21 1.12
CA ILE A 97 10.53 13.85 1.40
C ILE A 97 9.63 14.21 0.22
N PHE A 98 9.81 15.39 -0.37
CA PHE A 98 9.04 15.83 -1.53
C PHE A 98 9.23 14.91 -2.74
N LEU A 99 10.48 14.57 -3.07
CA LEU A 99 10.80 13.70 -4.19
C LEU A 99 10.24 12.28 -3.96
N CYS A 100 10.27 11.82 -2.71
CA CYS A 100 9.65 10.57 -2.33
C CYS A 100 8.11 10.60 -2.45
N MET A 101 7.45 11.69 -2.05
CA MET A 101 6.01 11.84 -2.27
C MET A 101 5.66 11.83 -3.76
N LEU A 102 6.46 12.48 -4.60
CA LEU A 102 6.25 12.51 -6.06
C LEU A 102 6.40 11.12 -6.68
N ALA A 103 7.46 10.39 -6.31
CA ALA A 103 7.69 9.05 -6.85
C ALA A 103 6.61 8.06 -6.41
N TYR A 104 6.12 8.15 -5.16
CA TYR A 104 4.95 7.37 -4.73
C TYR A 104 3.70 7.72 -5.53
N TYR A 105 3.45 9.00 -5.79
CA TYR A 105 2.31 9.42 -6.60
C TYR A 105 2.36 8.82 -8.02
N VAL A 106 3.53 8.84 -8.66
CA VAL A 106 3.73 8.21 -9.96
C VAL A 106 3.52 6.69 -9.88
N GLU A 107 4.13 6.03 -8.89
CA GLU A 107 3.96 4.59 -8.66
C GLU A 107 2.49 4.21 -8.46
N TRP A 108 1.74 4.98 -7.67
CA TRP A 108 0.32 4.75 -7.43
C TRP A 108 -0.47 4.79 -8.75
N HIS A 109 -0.26 5.83 -9.57
CA HIS A 109 -0.88 5.92 -10.90
C HIS A 109 -0.48 4.75 -11.80
N LEU A 110 0.81 4.40 -11.85
CA LEU A 110 1.29 3.27 -12.65
C LEU A 110 0.61 1.95 -12.23
N LYS A 111 0.44 1.71 -10.93
CA LYS A 111 -0.27 0.52 -10.43
C LYS A 111 -1.72 0.48 -10.90
N GLN A 112 -2.43 1.62 -10.88
CA GLN A 112 -3.80 1.69 -11.40
C GLN A 112 -3.89 1.32 -12.89
N TYR A 113 -2.99 1.87 -13.73
CA TYR A 113 -2.98 1.55 -15.16
C TYR A 113 -2.53 0.10 -15.45
N LEU A 114 -1.62 -0.44 -14.63
CA LEU A 114 -1.03 -1.77 -14.81
C LEU A 114 -1.78 -2.87 -14.03
N ALA A 115 -2.85 -2.55 -13.32
CA ALA A 115 -3.64 -3.51 -12.52
C ALA A 115 -3.98 -4.83 -13.25
N PRO A 116 -4.28 -4.83 -14.58
CA PRO A 116 -4.50 -6.06 -15.35
C PRO A 116 -3.31 -7.03 -15.43
N LEU A 117 -2.09 -6.52 -15.20
CA LEU A 117 -0.83 -7.27 -15.22
C LEU A 117 -0.27 -7.53 -13.81
N LEU A 118 -0.86 -6.92 -12.78
CA LEU A 118 -0.41 -7.01 -11.39
C LEU A 118 -1.29 -7.95 -10.55
N PHE A 119 -0.75 -8.40 -9.40
CA PHE A 119 -1.50 -9.07 -8.34
C PHE A 119 -2.38 -8.08 -7.56
N GLU A 120 -3.05 -7.18 -8.27
CA GLU A 120 -3.99 -6.22 -7.71
C GLU A 120 -5.42 -6.64 -8.06
N ASP A 121 -6.30 -6.41 -7.10
CA ASP A 121 -7.73 -6.63 -7.25
C ASP A 121 -8.32 -5.42 -7.98
N GLU A 122 -8.75 -5.63 -9.23
CA GLU A 122 -9.36 -4.59 -10.08
C GLU A 122 -10.81 -4.29 -9.67
N GLU A 123 -11.41 -5.18 -8.88
CA GLU A 123 -12.82 -5.19 -8.52
C GLU A 123 -12.96 -5.23 -6.99
N ILE A 124 -12.24 -4.35 -6.28
CA ILE A 124 -12.49 -4.16 -4.85
C ILE A 124 -13.95 -3.72 -4.71
N ASP A 125 -14.80 -4.63 -4.21
CA ASP A 125 -16.19 -4.35 -3.92
C ASP A 125 -16.28 -3.31 -2.80
N ASP A 126 -16.34 -2.05 -3.23
CA ASP A 126 -16.45 -0.87 -2.39
C ASP A 126 -17.87 -0.72 -1.79
N GLY A 127 -18.76 -1.68 -2.07
CA GLY A 127 -20.13 -1.81 -1.55
C GLY A 127 -20.28 -2.83 -0.41
N SER A 128 -19.25 -3.60 -0.06
CA SER A 128 -19.36 -4.55 1.04
C SER A 128 -19.51 -3.79 2.37
N LEU A 129 -20.71 -3.81 2.95
CA LEU A 129 -21.01 -3.33 4.31
C LEU A 129 -20.28 -4.16 5.39
N ASN A 130 -19.49 -5.15 4.99
CA ASN A 130 -18.84 -6.08 5.90
C ASN A 130 -17.58 -5.46 6.50
N VAL A 131 -17.79 -4.68 7.56
CA VAL A 131 -16.76 -3.94 8.30
C VAL A 131 -15.72 -4.87 8.94
N ILE A 132 -15.93 -6.19 8.97
CA ILE A 132 -15.07 -7.13 9.68
C ILE A 132 -13.96 -7.69 8.78
N LYS A 133 -14.25 -7.99 7.51
CA LYS A 133 -13.26 -8.60 6.60
C LYS A 133 -13.56 -8.25 5.15
N ALA A 134 -12.59 -7.67 4.46
CA ALA A 134 -12.67 -7.47 3.01
C ALA A 134 -12.66 -8.83 2.30
N SER A 135 -13.62 -9.05 1.41
CA SER A 135 -13.64 -10.18 0.48
C SER A 135 -12.89 -9.82 -0.80
N ARG A 136 -12.00 -10.70 -1.26
CA ARG A 136 -11.31 -10.57 -2.56
C ARG A 136 -12.27 -10.93 -3.70
N SER A 137 -12.19 -10.23 -4.82
CA SER A 137 -12.98 -10.55 -6.01
C SER A 137 -12.62 -11.92 -6.60
N GLU A 138 -13.50 -12.46 -7.45
CA GLU A 138 -13.22 -13.70 -8.18
C GLU A 138 -12.03 -13.56 -9.13
N SER A 139 -11.84 -12.37 -9.72
CA SER A 139 -10.72 -12.08 -10.60
C SER A 139 -9.38 -12.14 -9.85
N ALA A 140 -9.31 -11.55 -8.65
CA ALA A 140 -8.13 -11.60 -7.80
C ALA A 140 -7.80 -13.03 -7.34
N GLN A 141 -8.81 -13.82 -6.94
CA GLN A 141 -8.64 -15.23 -6.56
C GLN A 141 -8.15 -16.09 -7.74
N SER A 142 -8.68 -15.83 -8.94
CA SER A 142 -8.26 -16.51 -10.18
C SER A 142 -6.82 -16.17 -10.54
N LYS A 143 -6.41 -14.89 -10.46
CA LYS A 143 -5.02 -14.45 -10.68
C LYS A 143 -4.05 -15.10 -9.70
N GLU A 144 -4.41 -15.19 -8.42
CA GLU A 144 -3.57 -15.84 -7.39
C GLU A 144 -3.42 -17.35 -7.67
N ARG A 145 -4.52 -18.03 -8.04
CA ARG A 145 -4.51 -19.47 -8.33
C ARG A 145 -3.76 -19.81 -9.62
N LYS A 146 -3.97 -19.04 -10.69
CA LYS A 146 -3.41 -19.34 -12.02
C LYS A 146 -2.07 -18.66 -12.27
N LYS A 147 -1.72 -17.63 -11.49
CA LYS A 147 -0.58 -16.71 -11.73
C LYS A 147 -0.56 -16.11 -13.14
N ARG A 148 -1.73 -16.06 -13.78
CA ARG A 148 -1.94 -15.60 -15.15
C ARG A 148 -3.23 -14.78 -15.21
N ASN A 149 -3.25 -13.78 -16.08
CA ASN A 149 -4.44 -12.95 -16.31
C ASN A 149 -5.39 -13.60 -17.33
N GLN A 150 -6.50 -12.92 -17.66
CA GLN A 150 -7.49 -13.42 -18.62
C GLN A 150 -6.94 -13.61 -20.04
N GLU A 151 -5.93 -12.83 -20.43
CA GLU A 151 -5.24 -12.90 -21.72
C GLU A 151 -4.06 -13.90 -21.72
N ASP A 152 -3.94 -14.74 -20.68
CA ASP A 152 -2.87 -15.72 -20.50
C ASP A 152 -1.46 -15.10 -20.37
N PHE A 153 -1.34 -13.84 -19.97
CA PHE A 153 -0.05 -13.28 -19.57
C PHE A 153 0.30 -13.66 -18.12
N PRO A 154 1.58 -13.89 -17.79
CA PRO A 154 2.00 -14.05 -16.40
C PRO A 154 1.66 -12.78 -15.60
N VAL A 155 1.18 -12.95 -14.37
CA VAL A 155 0.92 -11.84 -13.44
C VAL A 155 2.20 -11.53 -12.65
N HIS A 156 2.52 -10.25 -12.50
CA HIS A 156 3.75 -9.78 -11.88
C HIS A 156 3.48 -9.02 -10.57
N SER A 157 4.51 -8.91 -9.73
CA SER A 157 4.52 -7.81 -8.75
C SER A 157 4.98 -6.54 -9.46
N PHE A 158 4.64 -5.37 -8.92
CA PHE A 158 5.02 -4.10 -9.55
C PHE A 158 6.54 -4.03 -9.83
N ARG A 159 7.34 -4.47 -8.87
CA ARG A 159 8.79 -4.54 -9.01
C ARG A 159 9.26 -5.48 -10.13
N THR A 160 8.73 -6.71 -10.21
CA THR A 160 9.18 -7.65 -11.25
C THR A 160 8.72 -7.24 -12.64
N LEU A 161 7.59 -6.54 -12.75
CA LEU A 161 7.15 -5.93 -14.01
C LEU A 161 8.08 -4.78 -14.43
N LEU A 162 8.48 -3.92 -13.50
CA LEU A 162 9.46 -2.86 -13.79
C LEU A 162 10.83 -3.43 -14.16
N GLU A 163 11.28 -4.51 -13.52
CA GLU A 163 12.53 -5.20 -13.87
C GLU A 163 12.46 -5.79 -15.29
N ASP A 164 11.32 -6.36 -15.69
CA ASP A 164 11.10 -6.83 -17.07
C ASP A 164 11.06 -5.67 -18.08
N LEU A 165 10.32 -4.61 -17.80
CA LEU A 165 10.29 -3.41 -18.65
C LEU A 165 11.68 -2.75 -18.78
N GLY A 166 12.50 -2.81 -17.72
CA GLY A 166 13.87 -2.32 -17.71
C GLY A 166 14.82 -3.06 -18.66
N THR A 167 14.41 -4.20 -19.24
CA THR A 167 15.17 -4.88 -20.29
C THR A 167 15.03 -4.22 -21.67
N ILE A 168 14.10 -3.26 -21.82
CA ILE A 168 13.99 -2.42 -23.01
C ILE A 168 15.08 -1.35 -22.94
N CYS A 169 16.11 -1.51 -23.78
CA CYS A 169 17.27 -0.61 -23.82
C CYS A 169 17.44 0.02 -25.20
N LEU A 170 17.97 1.24 -25.22
CA LEU A 170 18.52 1.87 -26.42
C LEU A 170 19.98 1.41 -26.59
N ASN A 171 20.22 0.52 -27.54
CA ASN A 171 21.56 0.01 -27.82
C ASN A 171 22.24 0.86 -28.89
N THR A 172 23.50 1.25 -28.67
CA THR A 172 24.34 1.82 -29.74
C THR A 172 25.15 0.69 -30.35
N VAL A 173 24.90 0.40 -31.63
CA VAL A 173 25.55 -0.67 -32.37
C VAL A 173 26.60 -0.05 -33.27
N GLU A 174 27.84 -0.54 -33.16
CA GLU A 174 28.93 -0.22 -34.06
C GLU A 174 29.26 -1.45 -34.89
N CYS A 175 29.28 -1.30 -36.20
CA CYS A 175 29.52 -2.40 -37.14
C CYS A 175 30.59 -1.97 -38.14
N THR A 176 31.69 -2.71 -38.18
CA THR A 176 32.74 -2.54 -39.18
C THR A 176 32.45 -3.48 -40.34
N ILE A 177 32.10 -2.91 -41.49
CA ILE A 177 31.90 -3.62 -42.75
C ILE A 177 33.11 -3.28 -43.65
N ARG A 178 33.35 -4.06 -44.72
CA ARG A 178 34.45 -3.82 -45.67
C ARG A 178 34.51 -2.38 -46.21
N GLU A 179 33.39 -1.66 -46.20
CA GLU A 179 33.24 -0.30 -46.73
C GLU A 179 33.35 0.81 -45.66
N GLY A 180 33.54 0.47 -44.38
CA GLY A 180 33.67 1.45 -43.30
C GLY A 180 33.07 1.01 -41.96
N SER A 181 33.25 1.83 -40.92
CA SER A 181 32.56 1.67 -39.63
C SER A 181 31.26 2.47 -39.64
N TYR A 182 30.17 1.82 -39.26
CA TYR A 182 28.83 2.41 -39.13
C TYR A 182 28.39 2.36 -37.68
N ARG A 183 27.82 3.46 -37.19
CA ARG A 183 27.24 3.55 -35.84
C ARG A 183 25.78 3.95 -35.95
N PHE A 184 24.89 3.16 -35.34
CA PHE A 184 23.46 3.47 -35.28
C PHE A 184 22.86 3.01 -33.95
N SER A 185 21.74 3.61 -33.56
CA SER A 185 21.02 3.25 -32.35
C SER A 185 19.85 2.32 -32.66
N LYS A 186 19.61 1.33 -31.81
CA LYS A 186 18.55 0.34 -31.95
C LYS A 186 17.90 0.04 -30.60
N ILE A 187 16.59 0.25 -30.54
CA ILE A 187 15.78 -0.13 -29.36
C ILE A 187 15.54 -1.64 -29.37
N THR A 188 15.61 -2.28 -28.20
CA THR A 188 15.24 -3.70 -28.04
C THR A 188 13.78 -3.91 -28.46
N ARG A 189 13.51 -4.98 -29.22
CA ARG A 189 12.12 -5.33 -29.58
C ARG A 189 11.39 -5.82 -28.33
N PRO A 190 10.29 -5.17 -27.91
CA PRO A 190 9.56 -5.58 -26.71
C PRO A 190 8.96 -6.98 -26.86
N THR A 191 8.85 -7.69 -25.73
CA THR A 191 8.02 -8.90 -25.65
C THR A 191 6.53 -8.54 -25.73
N LYS A 192 5.66 -9.53 -25.97
CA LYS A 192 4.20 -9.30 -25.99
C LYS A 192 3.68 -8.71 -24.67
N LEU A 193 4.24 -9.13 -23.55
CA LEU A 193 3.92 -8.63 -22.21
C LEU A 193 4.34 -7.16 -22.07
N GLN A 194 5.58 -6.85 -22.45
CA GLN A 194 6.10 -5.48 -22.38
C GLN A 194 5.32 -4.53 -23.28
N GLN A 195 4.94 -4.97 -24.49
CA GLN A 195 4.10 -4.18 -25.38
C GLN A 195 2.73 -3.90 -24.73
N LYS A 196 2.08 -4.92 -24.15
CA LYS A 196 0.81 -4.74 -23.43
C LYS A 196 0.93 -3.73 -22.29
N ALA A 197 2.00 -3.79 -21.51
CA ALA A 197 2.26 -2.83 -20.43
C ALA A 197 2.44 -1.40 -20.98
N LEU A 198 3.17 -1.22 -22.08
CA LEU A 198 3.35 0.08 -22.73
C LEU A 198 2.03 0.63 -23.30
N ASP A 199 1.21 -0.24 -23.90
CA ASP A 199 -0.11 0.13 -24.42
C ASP A 199 -1.05 0.59 -23.29
N LEU A 200 -1.04 -0.11 -22.15
CA LEU A 200 -1.81 0.29 -20.95
C LEU A 200 -1.35 1.64 -20.38
N LEU A 201 -0.05 1.94 -20.48
CA LEU A 201 0.52 3.22 -20.06
C LEU A 201 0.37 4.33 -21.11
N GLY A 202 -0.08 4.01 -22.33
CA GLY A 202 -0.15 4.96 -23.43
C GLY A 202 1.23 5.47 -23.90
N VAL A 203 2.29 4.67 -23.71
CA VAL A 203 3.67 5.07 -24.03
C VAL A 203 4.14 4.39 -25.32
N SER A 204 4.55 5.18 -26.31
CA SER A 204 5.18 4.68 -27.53
C SER A 204 6.70 4.69 -27.41
N LEU A 205 7.35 3.55 -27.68
CA LEU A 205 8.82 3.47 -27.74
C LEU A 205 9.42 4.16 -28.96
N ILE A 206 8.61 4.40 -29.98
CA ILE A 206 9.00 5.18 -31.15
C ILE A 206 8.82 6.64 -30.76
N CYS A 207 9.86 7.23 -30.15
CA CYS A 207 10.00 8.67 -30.13
C CYS A 207 10.46 9.07 -31.53
N THR A 208 9.50 9.26 -32.44
CA THR A 208 9.76 9.95 -33.71
C THR A 208 10.16 11.38 -33.34
N GLN A 209 11.44 11.70 -33.43
CA GLN A 209 11.89 13.08 -33.62
C GLN A 209 11.64 13.49 -35.06
#